data_AF-A0AA97I4N7-F1
#
_entry.id   AF-A0AA97I4N7-F1
#
_cell.length_a   1.000
_cell.length_b   1.000
_cell.length_c   1.000
_cell.angle_alpha   90.00
_cell.angle_beta   90.00
_cell.angle_gamma   90.00
#
_symmetry.space_group_name_H-M   'P 1'
#
loop_
_entity.id
_entity.type
_entity.pdbx_description
1 polymer ?
#
loop_
_entity_poly.entity_id
_entity_poly.type
_entity_poly.pdbx_seq_one_letter_code
_entity_poly.pdbx_strand_id
1 'polypeptide(L)' 'MNESAKKTFKMKFAKLTMMLNAILLLAALSVLAFFGLIPIYSIQIAAICAILCIILIVLFRKHYLADKAWLNEQDD' A
#
# COMPACT_ATOMS: atom_id res chain seq x y z
N MET A 1 -25.13 9.07 -3.19
CA MET A 1 -24.00 9.87 -2.65
C MET A 1 -24.12 11.38 -2.87
N ASN A 2 -24.05 12.17 -1.78
CA ASN A 2 -23.92 13.63 -1.78
C ASN A 2 -22.54 14.08 -2.35
N GLU A 3 -22.42 15.29 -2.91
CA GLU A 3 -21.15 15.83 -3.44
C GLU A 3 -20.00 15.81 -2.41
N SER A 4 -20.34 16.05 -1.15
CA SER A 4 -19.40 15.96 -0.03
C SER A 4 -18.82 14.55 0.13
N ALA A 5 -19.68 13.51 0.05
CA ALA A 5 -19.25 12.11 0.13
C ALA A 5 -18.34 11.71 -1.04
N LYS A 6 -18.61 12.23 -2.25
CA LYS A 6 -17.80 11.99 -3.45
C LYS A 6 -16.39 12.56 -3.34
N LYS A 7 -16.25 13.73 -2.71
CA LYS A 7 -14.93 14.32 -2.41
C LYS A 7 -14.15 13.49 -1.39
N THR A 8 -14.81 13.03 -0.34
CA THR A 8 -14.22 12.14 0.67
C THR A 8 -13.77 10.81 0.08
N PHE A 9 -14.60 10.21 -0.79
CA PHE A 9 -14.24 8.98 -1.49
C PHE A 9 -12.99 9.15 -2.36
N LYS A 10 -12.90 10.21 -3.16
CA LYS A 10 -11.70 10.50 -3.97
C LYS A 10 -10.44 10.61 -3.12
N MET A 11 -10.53 11.26 -1.95
CA MET A 11 -9.39 11.42 -1.04
C MET A 11 -8.97 10.08 -0.40
N LYS A 12 -9.94 9.26 0.03
CA LYS A 12 -9.69 7.89 0.53
C LYS A 12 -9.04 7.01 -0.54
N PHE A 13 -9.57 7.04 -1.76
CA PHE A 13 -9.05 6.29 -2.89
C PHE A 13 -7.63 6.73 -3.29
N ALA A 14 -7.35 8.04 -3.30
CA ALA A 14 -6.01 8.56 -3.56
C ALA A 14 -5.01 8.08 -2.50
N LYS A 15 -5.39 8.07 -1.22
CA LYS A 15 -4.56 7.53 -0.12
C LYS A 15 -4.26 6.04 -0.32
N LEU A 16 -5.27 5.24 -0.63
CA LEU A 16 -5.13 3.80 -0.94
C LEU A 16 -4.18 3.58 -2.11
N THR A 17 -4.35 4.33 -3.20
CA THR A 17 -3.52 4.23 -4.40
C THR A 17 -2.06 4.59 -4.10
N MET A 18 -1.83 5.63 -3.29
CA MET A 18 -0.49 6.02 -2.86
C MET A 18 0.18 4.92 -2.00
N MET A 19 -0.55 4.30 -1.07
CA MET A 19 -0.04 3.17 -0.28
C MET A 19 0.31 1.97 -1.17
N LEU A 20 -0.53 1.64 -2.15
CA LEU A 20 -0.27 0.55 -3.09
C LEU A 20 0.99 0.80 -3.92
N ASN A 21 1.18 2.02 -4.42
CA ASN A 21 2.41 2.38 -5.13
C ASN A 21 3.65 2.26 -4.25
N ALA A 22 3.57 2.68 -2.98
CA ALA A 22 4.68 2.51 -2.03
C ALA A 22 5.02 1.02 -1.82
N ILE A 23 4.00 0.16 -1.71
CA ILE A 23 4.19 -1.31 -1.62
C ILE A 23 4.90 -1.84 -2.87
N LEU A 24 4.45 -1.45 -4.07
CA LEU A 24 5.06 -1.90 -5.32
C LEU A 24 6.52 -1.46 -5.44
N LEU A 25 6.83 -0.21 -5.06
CA LEU A 25 8.21 0.29 -5.06
C LEU A 25 9.09 -0.47 -4.05
N LEU A 26 8.59 -0.72 -2.83
CA LEU A 26 9.33 -1.51 -1.83
C LEU A 26 9.53 -2.96 -2.29
N ALA A 27 8.53 -3.57 -2.91
CA ALA A 27 8.63 -4.91 -3.45
C ALA A 27 9.68 -4.97 -4.57
N ALA A 28 9.66 -4.02 -5.51
CA ALA A 28 10.67 -3.91 -6.56
C ALA A 28 12.07 -3.74 -5.98
N LEU A 29 12.25 -2.85 -4.99
CA LEU A 29 13.52 -2.66 -4.27
C LEU A 29 13.99 -3.94 -3.59
N SER A 30 13.09 -4.68 -2.92
CA SER A 30 13.40 -5.95 -2.26
C SER A 30 13.90 -6.99 -3.27
N VAL A 31 13.24 -7.10 -4.42
CA VAL A 31 13.64 -8.02 -5.51
C VAL A 31 15.00 -7.61 -6.08
N LEU A 32 15.21 -6.34 -6.42
CA LEU A 32 16.50 -5.86 -6.93
C LEU A 32 17.64 -6.08 -5.93
N ALA A 33 17.38 -5.84 -4.64
CA ALA A 33 18.34 -6.10 -3.57
C ALA A 33 18.65 -7.60 -3.46
N PHE A 34 17.63 -8.47 -3.56
CA PHE A 34 17.80 -9.92 -3.52
C PHE A 34 18.67 -10.45 -4.66
N PHE A 35 18.53 -9.90 -5.87
CA PHE A 35 19.38 -10.24 -7.02
C PHE A 35 20.80 -9.67 -6.97
N GLY A 36 21.17 -8.96 -5.88
CA GLY A 36 22.54 -8.46 -5.69
C GLY A 36 22.88 -7.23 -6.52
N LEU A 37 21.88 -6.53 -7.09
CA LEU A 37 22.08 -5.28 -7.82
C LEU A 37 22.52 -4.12 -6.91
N ILE A 38 22.39 -4.29 -5.58
CA ILE A 38 22.84 -3.34 -4.56
C ILE A 38 24.09 -3.95 -3.88
N PRO A 39 25.30 -3.42 -4.12
CA PRO A 39 26.55 -4.09 -3.74
C PRO A 39 26.85 -4.13 -2.24
N ILE A 40 26.08 -3.42 -1.40
CA ILE A 40 26.31 -3.31 0.05
C ILE A 40 25.06 -3.79 0.80
N TYR A 41 25.24 -4.79 1.68
CA TYR A 41 24.17 -5.36 2.52
C TYR A 41 22.91 -5.82 1.74
N SER A 42 23.08 -6.28 0.50
CA SER A 42 22.01 -6.67 -0.43
C SER A 42 20.93 -7.55 0.21
N ILE A 43 21.34 -8.60 0.92
CA ILE A 43 20.45 -9.58 1.56
C ILE A 43 19.72 -8.96 2.76
N GLN A 44 20.41 -8.18 3.60
CA GLN A 44 19.80 -7.53 4.77
C GLN A 44 18.78 -6.47 4.32
N ILE A 45 19.11 -5.69 3.29
CA ILE A 45 18.19 -4.71 2.69
C ILE A 45 16.99 -5.43 2.08
N ALA A 46 17.20 -6.52 1.33
CA ALA A 46 16.11 -7.31 0.77
C ALA A 46 15.16 -7.83 1.86
N ALA A 47 15.70 -8.37 2.95
CA ALA A 47 14.92 -8.87 4.08
C ALA A 47 14.12 -7.76 4.78
N ILE A 48 14.73 -6.61 5.07
CA ILE A 48 14.05 -5.46 5.69
C ILE A 48 12.94 -4.94 4.76
N CYS A 49 13.23 -4.76 3.47
CA CYS A 49 12.23 -4.33 2.48
C CYS A 49 11.08 -5.34 2.36
N ALA A 50 11.36 -6.64 2.40
CA ALA A 50 10.33 -7.68 2.37
C ALA A 50 9.42 -7.62 3.61
N ILE A 51 9.99 -7.48 4.81
CA ILE A 51 9.23 -7.34 6.06
C ILE A 51 8.34 -6.09 6.02
N LEU A 52 8.91 -4.95 5.64
CA LEU A 52 8.17 -3.69 5.50
C LEU A 52 7.05 -3.80 4.46
N CYS A 53 7.30 -4.50 3.36
CA CYS A 53 6.30 -4.77 2.33
C CYS A 53 5.12 -5.58 2.89
N ILE A 54 5.39 -6.65 3.64
CA ILE A 54 4.35 -7.46 4.29
C ILE A 54 3.51 -6.60 5.26
N ILE A 55 4.16 -5.77 6.09
CA ILE A 55 3.48 -4.87 7.03
C ILE A 55 2.57 -3.89 6.27
N LEU A 56 3.08 -3.25 5.22
CA LEU A 56 2.31 -2.32 4.41
C LEU A 56 1.13 -3.01 3.71
N ILE A 57 1.30 -4.24 3.21
CA ILE A 57 0.21 -5.02 2.62
C ILE A 57 -0.91 -5.26 3.63
N VAL A 58 -0.57 -5.63 4.87
CA VAL A 58 -1.57 -5.84 5.93
C VAL A 58 -2.30 -4.54 6.26
N LEU A 59 -1.57 -3.42 6.39
CA LEU A 59 -2.17 -2.10 6.64
C LEU A 59 -3.05 -1.64 5.48
N PHE A 60 -2.60 -1.81 4.24
CA PHE A 60 -3.37 -1.51 3.04
C PHE A 60 -4.67 -2.30 3.03
N ARG A 61 -4.61 -3.60 3.31
CA ARG A 61 -5.80 -4.46 3.34
C ARG A 61 -6.80 -4.01 4.41
N LYS A 62 -6.32 -3.63 5.61
CA LYS A 62 -7.19 -3.08 6.67
C LYS A 62 -7.87 -1.78 6.23
N HIS A 63 -7.11 -0.84 5.65
CA HIS A 63 -7.67 0.42 5.16
C HIS A 63 -8.66 0.21 4.01
N TYR A 64 -8.34 -0.70 3.08
CA TYR A 64 -9.21 -1.03 1.96
C TYR A 64 -10.56 -1.60 2.43
N LEU A 65 -10.53 -2.55 3.36
CA LEU A 65 -11.77 -3.14 3.89
C LEU A 65 -12.60 -2.12 4.67
N ALA A 66 -11.96 -1.25 5.46
CA ALA A 66 -12.65 -0.19 6.19
C ALA A 66 -13.29 0.84 5.24
N ASP A 67 -12.56 1.30 4.22
CA ASP A 67 -13.09 2.25 3.24
C ASP A 67 -14.16 1.63 2.34
N LYS A 68 -14.08 0.32 2.06
CA LYS A 68 -15.13 -0.43 1.34
C LYS A 68 -16.40 -0.57 2.18
N ALA A 69 -16.27 -0.90 3.47
CA ALA A 69 -17.42 -0.97 4.38
C ALA A 69 -18.11 0.40 4.49
N TRP A 70 -17.32 1.46 4.67
CA TRP A 70 -17.83 2.84 4.65
C TRP A 70 -18.53 3.18 3.33
N LEU A 71 -17.99 2.76 2.17
CA LEU A 71 -18.62 3.02 0.88
C LEU A 71 -19.99 2.35 0.76
N ASN A 72 -20.10 1.08 1.19
CA ASN A 72 -21.37 0.36 1.19
C ASN A 72 -22.44 1.07 2.06
N GLU A 73 -22.04 1.62 3.22
CA GLU A 73 -22.93 2.40 4.09
C GLU A 73 -23.39 3.74 3.49
N GLN A 74 -22.78 4.21 2.39
CA GLN A 74 -23.16 5.45 1.69
C GLN A 74 -24.01 5.22 0.43
N ASP A 75 -24.11 3.96 -0.01
CA ASP A 75 -24.89 3.54 -1.18
C ASP A 75 -26.28 2.97 -0.80
N ASP A 76 -26.47 2.55 0.46
CA ASP A 76 -27.78 2.24 1.09
C ASP A 76 -28.49 3.53 1.58
#